data_AF-A0A1S3HIG7-F1
#
_entry.id   AF-A0A1S3HIG7-F1
#
_cell.length_a   1.000
_cell.length_b   1.000
_cell.length_c   1.000
_cell.angle_alpha   90.00
_cell.angle_beta   90.00
_cell.angle_gamma   90.00
#
_symmetry.space_group_name_H-M   'P 1'
#
loop_
_entity.id
_entity.type
_entity.pdbx_description
1 polymer ?
#
loop_
_entity_poly.entity_id
_entity_poly.type
_entity_poly.pdbx_seq_one_letter_code
_entity_poly.pdbx_strand_id
1 'polypeptide(L)'
;MLDQECENTDRFMTKQVTLHMFAENPPHGIGTDLAMLNNQRGRDHGIPGYNLWRELCGGNRAKTFEDFMSGPREFRINYESVEKLKMLYRHPDDVDSWAGGLVEENLPGATVGPTFACIIAEQFIRSRDGDRFWYENKQAGFTLKQLQSIKKTSFSRIITDNCDKVLTIQPKAMLRAFEDIIRTPNFKASQAYHLSMLYRGVGNSRVDCTTLPRIDLTLWRDQPQPSTYRQPRQQAHAAVGTVQLSRTPKYNPIRQIYRNFNYRAYGRPSQRYYFNNNRLPNRYGGRYAMRYFRK
;
A
#
# COMPACT_ATOMS: atom_id res chain seq x y z
N MET A 1 -9.98 -10.11 14.70
CA MET A 1 -9.35 -9.15 13.75
C MET A 1 -8.13 -8.47 14.34
N LEU A 2 -8.21 -7.83 15.51
CA LEU A 2 -7.06 -7.09 16.09
C LEU A 2 -5.91 -7.97 16.57
N ASP A 3 -6.21 -9.21 16.94
CA ASP A 3 -5.28 -10.10 17.66
C ASP A 3 -4.81 -11.28 16.80
N GLN A 4 -5.52 -11.52 15.69
CA GLN A 4 -5.25 -12.64 14.80
C GLN A 4 -4.31 -12.20 13.69
N GLU A 5 -3.32 -13.04 13.42
CA GLU A 5 -2.39 -12.83 12.31
C GLU A 5 -3.07 -13.05 10.97
N CYS A 6 -2.74 -12.20 10.00
CA CYS A 6 -3.13 -12.42 8.61
C CYS A 6 -2.32 -13.60 8.06
N GLU A 7 -2.96 -14.44 7.24
CA GLU A 7 -2.23 -15.46 6.48
C GLU A 7 -1.16 -14.82 5.61
N ASN A 8 -0.08 -15.56 5.37
CA ASN A 8 1.00 -15.11 4.50
C ASN A 8 0.46 -14.89 3.08
N THR A 9 0.88 -13.79 2.46
CA THR A 9 0.60 -13.54 1.04
C THR A 9 1.68 -14.21 0.20
N ASP A 10 1.41 -15.44 -0.21
CA ASP A 10 2.26 -16.25 -1.06
C ASP A 10 1.44 -16.99 -2.14
N ARG A 11 2.09 -17.88 -2.89
CA ARG A 11 1.46 -18.67 -3.95
C ARG A 11 0.51 -19.77 -3.43
N PHE A 12 0.37 -19.94 -2.11
CA PHE A 12 -0.49 -20.94 -1.49
C PHE A 12 -1.76 -20.28 -0.97
N MET A 13 -2.87 -21.03 -1.05
CA MET A 13 -4.17 -20.59 -0.55
C MET A 13 -4.80 -21.69 0.29
N THR A 14 -5.53 -21.28 1.33
CA THR A 14 -6.21 -22.23 2.22
C THR A 14 -7.28 -23.02 1.48
N LYS A 15 -7.44 -24.29 1.85
CA LYS A 15 -8.48 -25.19 1.33
C LYS A 15 -9.90 -24.64 1.52
N GLN A 16 -10.08 -23.76 2.52
CA GLN A 16 -11.38 -23.12 2.75
C GLN A 16 -11.85 -22.27 1.56
N VAL A 17 -10.93 -21.73 0.76
CA VAL A 17 -11.28 -20.94 -0.43
C VAL A 17 -10.96 -21.64 -1.75
N THR A 18 -10.12 -22.68 -1.77
CA THR A 18 -9.82 -23.43 -3.00
C THR A 18 -10.65 -24.72 -3.17
N LEU A 19 -11.24 -25.27 -2.10
CA LEU A 19 -12.07 -26.49 -2.17
C LEU A 19 -13.45 -26.34 -1.54
N HIS A 20 -13.57 -25.43 -0.57
CA HIS A 20 -14.77 -25.32 0.27
C HIS A 20 -15.41 -23.92 0.23
N MET A 21 -15.08 -23.10 -0.78
CA MET A 21 -15.68 -21.78 -0.88
C MET A 21 -17.20 -21.93 -1.07
N PHE A 22 -17.97 -21.35 -0.14
CA PHE A 22 -19.44 -21.47 -0.08
C PHE A 22 -20.00 -22.90 -0.01
N ALA A 23 -19.22 -23.88 0.46
CA ALA A 23 -19.76 -25.20 0.75
C ALA A 23 -20.73 -25.13 1.96
N GLU A 24 -21.91 -25.71 1.83
CA GLU A 24 -22.89 -25.81 2.91
C GLU A 24 -22.56 -26.97 3.88
N ASN A 25 -23.03 -26.87 5.12
CA ASN A 25 -23.02 -27.96 6.11
C ASN A 25 -24.47 -28.27 6.53
N PRO A 26 -25.02 -29.47 6.30
CA PRO A 26 -24.41 -30.63 5.63
C PRO A 26 -24.19 -30.39 4.13
N PRO A 27 -23.22 -31.09 3.50
CA PRO A 27 -22.81 -30.80 2.14
C PRO A 27 -23.89 -31.22 1.13
N HIS A 28 -24.68 -30.25 0.67
CA HIS A 28 -25.55 -30.42 -0.49
C HIS A 28 -24.84 -30.14 -1.82
N GLY A 29 -23.54 -29.82 -1.80
CA GLY A 29 -22.75 -29.54 -3.00
C GLY A 29 -21.24 -29.61 -2.79
N ILE A 30 -20.51 -29.55 -3.91
CA ILE A 30 -19.06 -29.41 -3.96
C ILE A 30 -18.77 -27.90 -3.86
N GLY A 31 -17.94 -27.47 -2.90
CA GLY A 31 -17.52 -26.07 -2.79
C GLY A 31 -16.79 -25.59 -4.04
N THR A 32 -16.67 -24.27 -4.21
CA THR A 32 -15.95 -23.70 -5.37
C THR A 32 -14.49 -23.40 -5.06
N ASP A 33 -13.69 -23.23 -6.11
CA ASP A 33 -12.28 -22.84 -6.03
C ASP A 33 -12.09 -21.37 -6.43
N LEU A 34 -11.79 -20.51 -5.46
CA LEU A 34 -11.55 -19.09 -5.66
C LEU A 34 -10.32 -18.81 -6.55
N ALA A 35 -9.26 -19.61 -6.46
CA ALA A 35 -8.07 -19.43 -7.27
C ALA A 35 -8.38 -19.72 -8.75
N MET A 36 -9.13 -20.79 -9.00
CA MET A 36 -9.64 -21.11 -10.34
C MET A 36 -10.55 -20.00 -10.86
N LEU A 37 -11.50 -19.52 -10.03
CA LEU A 37 -12.41 -18.44 -10.39
C LEU A 37 -11.67 -17.14 -10.73
N ASN A 38 -10.59 -16.80 -10.03
CA ASN A 38 -9.78 -15.61 -10.32
C ASN A 38 -9.11 -15.70 -11.70
N ASN A 39 -8.51 -16.86 -12.04
CA ASN A 39 -7.93 -17.07 -13.37
C ASN A 39 -9.02 -17.02 -14.45
N GLN A 40 -10.14 -17.72 -14.23
CA GLN A 40 -11.25 -17.73 -15.19
C GLN A 40 -11.85 -16.33 -15.39
N ARG A 41 -11.96 -15.52 -14.32
CA ARG A 41 -12.41 -14.12 -14.39
C ARG A 41 -11.44 -13.25 -15.17
N GLY A 42 -10.14 -13.46 -15.01
CA GLY A 42 -9.11 -12.78 -15.79
C GLY A 42 -9.28 -13.04 -17.30
N ARG A 43 -9.52 -14.30 -17.67
CA ARG A 43 -9.75 -14.71 -19.07
C ARG A 43 -11.07 -14.16 -19.62
N ASP A 44 -12.15 -14.23 -18.85
CA ASP A 44 -13.47 -13.67 -19.18
C ASP A 44 -13.39 -12.17 -19.46
N HIS A 45 -12.61 -11.43 -18.66
CA HIS A 45 -12.38 -9.99 -18.84
C HIS A 45 -11.33 -9.65 -19.90
N GLY A 46 -10.74 -10.64 -20.59
CA GLY A 46 -9.71 -10.43 -21.60
C GLY A 46 -8.44 -9.77 -21.04
N ILE A 47 -8.11 -10.01 -19.77
CA ILE A 47 -6.92 -9.45 -19.13
C ILE A 47 -5.68 -10.05 -19.82
N PRO A 48 -4.72 -9.22 -20.29
CA PRO A 48 -3.49 -9.72 -20.89
C PRO A 48 -2.70 -10.65 -19.94
N GLY A 49 -1.85 -11.50 -20.50
CA GLY A 49 -0.96 -12.36 -19.72
C GLY A 49 0.03 -11.58 -18.84
N TYR A 50 0.51 -12.25 -17.80
CA TYR A 50 1.43 -11.72 -16.79
C TYR A 50 2.67 -11.04 -17.42
N ASN A 51 3.24 -11.64 -18.46
CA ASN A 51 4.49 -11.18 -19.07
C ASN A 51 4.40 -9.74 -19.61
N LEU A 52 3.23 -9.34 -20.13
CA LEU A 52 3.01 -7.96 -20.57
C LEU A 52 3.06 -6.98 -19.39
N TRP A 53 2.38 -7.32 -18.29
CA TRP A 53 2.35 -6.46 -17.10
C TRP A 53 3.72 -6.35 -16.44
N ARG A 54 4.44 -7.48 -16.34
CA ARG A 54 5.83 -7.54 -15.88
C ARG A 54 6.71 -6.55 -16.66
N GLU A 55 6.63 -6.59 -18.00
CA GLU A 55 7.38 -5.68 -18.88
C GLU A 55 7.00 -4.22 -18.66
N LEU A 56 5.69 -3.91 -18.62
CA LEU A 56 5.19 -2.55 -18.40
C LEU A 56 5.68 -1.98 -17.06
N CYS A 57 5.76 -2.83 -16.04
CA CYS A 57 6.23 -2.48 -14.70
C CYS A 57 7.76 -2.41 -14.55
N GLY A 58 8.51 -2.63 -15.63
CA GLY A 58 9.97 -2.46 -15.66
C GLY A 58 10.77 -3.75 -15.51
N GLY A 59 10.11 -4.90 -15.46
CA GLY A 59 10.75 -6.21 -15.62
C GLY A 59 11.15 -6.49 -17.06
N ASN A 60 11.86 -7.60 -17.28
CA ASN A 60 12.11 -8.13 -18.62
C ASN A 60 10.87 -8.85 -19.16
N ARG A 61 10.61 -8.72 -20.46
CA ARG A 61 9.69 -9.61 -21.17
C ARG A 61 10.36 -10.95 -21.40
N ALA A 62 9.81 -12.01 -20.83
CA ALA A 62 10.30 -13.37 -20.98
C ALA A 62 9.96 -13.94 -22.37
N LYS A 63 10.93 -14.56 -23.04
CA LYS A 63 10.71 -15.33 -24.27
C LYS A 63 10.66 -16.83 -23.98
N THR A 64 11.41 -17.28 -22.98
CA THR A 64 11.31 -18.62 -22.41
C THR A 64 11.00 -18.55 -20.92
N PHE A 65 10.58 -19.65 -20.30
CA PHE A 65 10.27 -19.66 -18.86
C PHE A 65 11.51 -19.35 -18.01
N GLU A 66 12.69 -19.74 -18.46
CA GLU A 66 13.96 -19.47 -17.78
C GLU A 66 14.27 -17.97 -17.68
N ASP A 67 13.74 -17.15 -18.60
CA ASP A 67 13.91 -15.70 -18.55
C ASP A 67 13.25 -15.09 -17.31
N PHE A 68 12.25 -15.74 -16.69
CA PHE A 68 11.66 -15.28 -15.43
C PHE A 68 12.64 -15.34 -14.25
N MET A 69 13.68 -16.17 -14.32
CA MET A 69 14.74 -16.25 -13.31
C MET A 69 15.82 -15.16 -13.49
N SER A 70 15.80 -14.45 -14.63
CA SER A 70 16.78 -13.43 -14.98
C SER A 70 16.17 -12.02 -14.93
N GLY A 71 16.97 -11.00 -15.29
CA GLY A 71 16.54 -9.60 -15.27
C GLY A 71 16.73 -8.89 -13.92
N PRO A 72 16.01 -7.78 -13.68
CA PRO A 72 16.09 -7.01 -12.44
C PRO A 72 15.78 -7.90 -11.24
N ARG A 73 16.56 -7.74 -10.16
CA ARG A 73 16.57 -8.65 -9.02
C ARG A 73 15.18 -8.84 -8.42
N GLU A 74 14.42 -7.77 -8.32
CA GLU A 74 13.11 -7.73 -7.68
C GLU A 74 12.06 -8.55 -8.45
N PHE A 75 12.23 -8.73 -9.77
CA PHE A 75 11.30 -9.46 -10.63
C PHE A 75 11.70 -10.93 -10.83
N ARG A 76 12.81 -11.39 -10.24
CA ARG A 76 13.26 -12.77 -10.41
C ARG A 76 12.30 -13.71 -9.68
N ILE A 77 11.84 -14.74 -10.39
CA ILE A 77 11.00 -15.80 -9.84
C ILE A 77 11.90 -16.98 -9.49
N ASN A 78 11.65 -17.63 -8.35
CA ASN A 78 12.42 -18.79 -7.94
C ASN A 78 12.22 -19.98 -8.90
N TYR A 79 13.25 -20.83 -8.99
CA TYR A 79 13.29 -21.98 -9.89
C TYR A 79 12.05 -22.89 -9.77
N GLU A 80 11.62 -23.21 -8.54
CA GLU A 80 10.49 -24.11 -8.31
C GLU A 80 9.17 -23.54 -8.87
N SER A 81 8.92 -22.23 -8.71
CA SER A 81 7.78 -21.55 -9.31
C SER A 81 7.86 -21.57 -10.84
N VAL A 82 9.04 -21.34 -11.42
CA VAL A 82 9.23 -21.33 -12.87
C VAL A 82 8.96 -22.72 -13.48
N GLU A 83 9.46 -23.79 -12.86
CA GLU A 83 9.20 -25.15 -13.33
C GLU A 83 7.70 -25.50 -13.29
N LYS A 84 6.98 -25.08 -12.24
CA LYS A 84 5.52 -25.26 -12.19
C LYS A 84 4.79 -24.50 -13.29
N LEU A 85 5.19 -23.26 -13.56
CA LEU A 85 4.62 -22.49 -14.67
C LEU A 85 4.87 -23.17 -16.02
N LYS A 86 6.08 -23.68 -16.23
CA LYS A 86 6.47 -24.40 -17.45
C LYS A 86 5.67 -25.69 -17.67
N MET A 87 5.26 -26.36 -16.59
CA MET A 87 4.37 -27.53 -16.66
C MET A 87 2.92 -27.16 -17.01
N LEU A 88 2.46 -25.97 -16.62
CA LEU A 88 1.05 -25.57 -16.73
C LEU A 88 0.74 -24.76 -17.99
N TYR A 89 1.69 -23.96 -18.47
CA TYR A 89 1.49 -23.04 -19.58
C TYR A 89 2.40 -23.40 -20.75
N ARG A 90 1.92 -23.21 -21.98
CA ARG A 90 2.68 -23.50 -23.20
C ARG A 90 3.77 -22.47 -23.47
N HIS A 91 3.49 -21.20 -23.16
CA HIS A 91 4.40 -20.09 -23.40
C HIS A 91 4.35 -19.06 -22.24
N PRO A 92 5.44 -18.33 -21.93
CA PRO A 92 5.44 -17.29 -20.89
C PRO A 92 4.36 -16.21 -21.03
N ASP A 93 3.96 -15.91 -22.27
CA ASP A 93 2.87 -14.94 -22.55
C ASP A 93 1.47 -15.47 -22.18
N ASP A 94 1.30 -16.78 -22.00
CA ASP A 94 0.02 -17.41 -21.66
C ASP A 94 -0.23 -17.46 -20.15
N VAL A 95 0.78 -17.12 -19.33
CA VAL A 95 0.65 -17.13 -17.87
C VAL A 95 -0.41 -16.12 -17.43
N ASP A 96 -1.47 -16.60 -16.76
CA ASP A 96 -2.53 -15.72 -16.26
C ASP A 96 -1.94 -14.66 -15.32
N SER A 97 -2.38 -13.40 -15.48
CA SER A 97 -1.86 -12.26 -14.71
C SER A 97 -1.90 -12.46 -13.19
N TRP A 98 -2.99 -13.04 -12.69
CA TRP A 98 -3.16 -13.26 -11.27
C TRP A 98 -2.17 -14.31 -10.74
N ALA A 99 -2.04 -15.45 -11.42
CA ALA A 99 -1.08 -16.49 -11.07
C ALA A 99 0.37 -15.99 -11.18
N GLY A 100 0.70 -15.27 -12.24
CA GLY A 100 2.04 -14.73 -12.46
C GLY A 100 2.47 -13.70 -11.40
N GLY A 101 1.56 -12.86 -10.94
CA GLY A 101 1.86 -11.92 -9.85
C GLY A 101 2.04 -12.58 -8.47
N LEU A 102 1.36 -13.71 -8.21
CA LEU A 102 1.49 -14.43 -6.93
C LEU A 102 2.79 -15.23 -6.80
N VAL A 103 3.44 -15.57 -7.91
CA VAL A 103 4.73 -16.30 -7.87
C VAL A 103 5.94 -15.38 -7.71
N GLU A 104 5.75 -14.06 -7.81
CA GLU A 104 6.79 -13.09 -7.50
C GLU A 104 7.07 -13.06 -5.99
N GLU A 105 8.33 -12.80 -5.63
CA GLU A 105 8.68 -12.56 -4.23
C GLU A 105 8.19 -11.18 -3.78
N ASN A 106 7.68 -11.11 -2.55
CA ASN A 106 7.22 -9.86 -1.96
C ASN A 106 8.36 -8.85 -1.84
N LEU A 107 8.08 -7.59 -2.17
CA LEU A 107 9.04 -6.50 -1.93
C LEU A 107 9.32 -6.34 -0.42
N PRO A 108 10.51 -5.87 -0.02
CA PRO A 108 10.83 -5.65 1.39
C PRO A 108 9.82 -4.75 2.09
N GLY A 109 9.16 -5.29 3.13
CA GLY A 109 8.14 -4.57 3.90
C GLY A 109 6.76 -4.47 3.20
N ALA A 110 6.55 -5.19 2.10
CA ALA A 110 5.28 -5.29 1.39
C ALA A 110 4.74 -6.73 1.43
N THR A 111 3.47 -6.89 1.04
CA THR A 111 2.79 -8.19 0.91
C THR A 111 2.59 -8.61 -0.55
N VAL A 112 3.19 -7.89 -1.49
CA VAL A 112 3.07 -8.16 -2.93
C VAL A 112 4.41 -7.99 -3.64
N GLY A 113 4.58 -8.73 -4.74
CA GLY A 113 5.70 -8.60 -5.65
C GLY A 113 5.68 -7.30 -6.48
N PRO A 114 6.75 -7.00 -7.23
CA PRO A 114 6.92 -5.74 -7.93
C PRO A 114 5.85 -5.46 -9.00
N THR A 115 5.33 -6.47 -9.70
CA THR A 115 4.30 -6.26 -10.75
C THR A 115 2.98 -5.82 -10.12
N PHE A 116 2.53 -6.52 -9.08
CA PHE A 116 1.33 -6.09 -8.34
C PHE A 116 1.53 -4.78 -7.59
N ALA A 117 2.69 -4.56 -6.97
CA ALA A 117 3.01 -3.27 -6.35
C ALA A 117 2.87 -2.11 -7.34
N CYS A 118 3.39 -2.30 -8.55
CA CYS A 118 3.30 -1.33 -9.65
C CYS A 118 1.86 -1.06 -10.09
N ILE A 119 1.07 -2.10 -10.39
CA ILE A 119 -0.32 -1.95 -10.85
C ILE A 119 -1.20 -1.33 -9.77
N ILE A 120 -1.08 -1.82 -8.54
CA ILE A 120 -1.83 -1.33 -7.38
C ILE A 120 -1.48 0.14 -7.12
N ALA A 121 -0.20 0.49 -7.08
CA ALA A 121 0.23 1.86 -6.86
C ALA A 121 -0.30 2.81 -7.95
N GLU A 122 -0.24 2.41 -9.22
CA GLU A 122 -0.76 3.21 -10.32
C GLU A 122 -2.27 3.45 -10.19
N GLN A 123 -3.04 2.42 -9.84
CA GLN A 123 -4.47 2.58 -9.60
C GLN A 123 -4.75 3.53 -8.42
N PHE A 124 -4.06 3.38 -7.29
CA PHE A 124 -4.26 4.24 -6.13
C PHE A 124 -3.82 5.69 -6.39
N ILE A 125 -2.73 5.91 -7.14
CA ILE A 125 -2.27 7.26 -7.52
C ILE A 125 -3.33 7.92 -8.40
N ARG A 126 -3.82 7.24 -9.42
CA ARG A 126 -4.86 7.79 -10.31
C ARG A 126 -6.16 8.09 -9.58
N SER A 127 -6.60 7.18 -8.71
CA SER A 127 -7.80 7.41 -7.90
C SER A 127 -7.64 8.64 -6.98
N ARG A 128 -6.45 8.81 -6.37
CA ARG A 128 -6.15 9.97 -5.53
C ARG A 128 -6.09 11.28 -6.34
N ASP A 129 -5.27 11.30 -7.39
CA ASP A 129 -4.96 12.51 -8.15
C ASP A 129 -6.14 12.94 -9.05
N GLY A 130 -6.97 11.98 -9.46
CA GLY A 130 -8.19 12.21 -10.26
C GLY A 130 -9.43 12.54 -9.43
N ASP A 131 -9.40 12.40 -8.12
CA ASP A 131 -10.54 12.71 -7.25
C ASP A 131 -10.53 14.20 -6.86
N ARG A 132 -11.47 14.96 -7.44
CA ARG A 132 -11.67 16.38 -7.09
C ARG A 132 -11.94 16.57 -5.59
N PHE A 133 -12.58 15.61 -4.95
CA PHE A 133 -12.93 15.62 -3.53
C PHE A 133 -11.90 14.89 -2.65
N TRP A 134 -10.72 14.53 -3.18
CA TRP A 134 -9.63 14.03 -2.36
C TRP A 134 -9.39 14.97 -1.19
N TYR A 135 -9.45 14.47 0.05
CA TYR A 135 -9.60 15.30 1.25
C TYR A 135 -8.44 16.30 1.49
N GLU A 136 -7.27 16.09 0.88
CA GLU A 136 -6.15 17.03 0.95
C GLU A 136 -6.16 18.11 -0.15
N ASN A 137 -7.06 18.00 -1.13
CA ASN A 137 -7.20 18.99 -2.19
C ASN A 137 -7.75 20.29 -1.62
N LYS A 138 -7.22 21.43 -2.10
CA LYS A 138 -7.69 22.76 -1.70
C LYS A 138 -9.18 22.96 -2.04
N GLN A 139 -9.65 22.34 -3.11
CA GLN A 139 -11.03 22.40 -3.59
C GLN A 139 -11.98 21.46 -2.82
N ALA A 140 -11.48 20.59 -1.93
CA ALA A 140 -12.31 19.67 -1.16
C ALA A 140 -13.11 20.36 -0.03
N GLY A 141 -12.80 21.62 0.28
CA GLY A 141 -13.57 22.44 1.22
C GLY A 141 -13.12 22.36 2.68
N PHE A 142 -12.09 21.56 3.01
CA PHE A 142 -11.54 21.53 4.37
C PHE A 142 -10.59 22.69 4.63
N THR A 143 -10.74 23.32 5.80
CA THR A 143 -9.72 24.24 6.33
C THR A 143 -8.46 23.48 6.77
N LEU A 144 -7.33 24.18 6.87
CA LEU A 144 -6.10 23.56 7.35
C LEU A 144 -6.24 22.96 8.76
N LYS A 145 -7.02 23.60 9.64
CA LYS A 145 -7.29 23.10 11.00
C LYS A 145 -8.10 21.79 10.96
N GLN A 146 -9.15 21.75 10.14
CA GLN A 146 -9.94 20.53 9.92
C GLN A 146 -9.07 19.40 9.34
N LEU A 147 -8.21 19.70 8.36
CA LEU A 147 -7.30 18.71 7.78
C LEU A 147 -6.31 18.16 8.82
N GLN A 148 -5.74 19.02 9.66
CA GLN A 148 -4.87 18.61 10.77
C GLN A 148 -5.61 17.75 11.79
N SER A 149 -6.90 18.00 12.02
CA SER A 149 -7.76 17.20 12.89
C SER A 149 -8.03 15.81 12.29
N ILE A 150 -8.39 15.75 11.00
CA ILE A 150 -8.59 14.48 10.26
C ILE A 150 -7.33 13.62 10.29
N LYS A 151 -6.15 14.21 10.14
CA LYS A 151 -4.86 13.48 10.15
C LYS A 151 -4.49 12.85 11.50
N LYS A 152 -5.22 13.17 12.59
CA LYS A 152 -5.07 12.51 13.88
C LYS A 152 -5.85 11.19 13.96
N THR A 153 -6.81 10.97 13.06
CA THR A 153 -7.64 9.76 13.04
C THR A 153 -6.79 8.52 12.78
N SER A 154 -7.12 7.43 13.45
CA SER A 154 -6.55 6.10 13.21
C SER A 154 -7.66 5.06 13.16
N PHE A 155 -7.40 3.91 12.53
CA PHE A 155 -8.37 2.81 12.54
C PHE A 155 -8.62 2.30 13.97
N SER A 156 -7.62 2.36 14.85
CA SER A 156 -7.79 2.08 16.28
C SER A 156 -8.76 3.05 16.95
N ARG A 157 -8.71 4.35 16.62
CA ARG A 157 -9.68 5.34 17.13
C ARG A 157 -11.09 5.02 16.63
N ILE A 158 -11.25 4.68 15.36
CA ILE A 158 -12.54 4.30 14.78
C ILE A 158 -13.14 3.11 15.53
N ILE A 159 -12.36 2.05 15.75
CA ILE A 159 -12.84 0.88 16.51
C ILE A 159 -13.26 1.29 17.93
N THR A 160 -12.43 2.06 18.61
CA THR A 160 -12.66 2.40 20.02
C THR A 160 -13.78 3.41 20.25
N ASP A 161 -14.17 4.19 19.24
CA ASP A 161 -15.39 5.02 19.29
C ASP A 161 -16.67 4.24 19.01
N ASN A 162 -16.58 3.05 18.41
CA ASN A 162 -17.74 2.30 17.91
C ASN A 162 -17.87 0.88 18.53
N CYS A 163 -17.02 0.50 19.47
CA CYS A 163 -17.01 -0.83 20.07
C CYS A 163 -16.88 -0.75 21.60
N ASP A 164 -17.94 -1.10 22.31
CA ASP A 164 -18.04 -0.94 23.77
C ASP A 164 -17.10 -1.86 24.58
N LYS A 165 -16.67 -2.98 23.99
CA LYS A 165 -15.89 -4.02 24.68
C LYS A 165 -14.37 -3.89 24.49
N VAL A 166 -13.90 -2.84 23.82
CA VAL A 166 -12.47 -2.62 23.56
C VAL A 166 -11.94 -1.58 24.55
N LEU A 167 -11.32 -2.05 25.64
CA LEU A 167 -10.72 -1.19 26.67
C LEU A 167 -9.28 -0.78 26.33
N THR A 168 -8.53 -1.67 25.66
CA THR A 168 -7.16 -1.41 25.20
C THR A 168 -6.97 -1.85 23.76
N ILE A 169 -6.12 -1.13 23.03
CA ILE A 169 -5.85 -1.38 21.61
C ILE A 169 -4.45 -0.91 21.23
N GLN A 170 -3.85 -1.55 20.22
CA GLN A 170 -2.62 -1.06 19.62
C GLN A 170 -2.86 0.21 18.79
N PRO A 171 -2.00 1.24 18.85
CA PRO A 171 -2.18 2.47 18.07
C PRO A 171 -2.18 2.27 16.55
N LYS A 172 -1.43 1.29 16.04
CA LYS A 172 -1.40 0.91 14.61
C LYS A 172 -2.14 -0.41 14.42
N ALA A 173 -3.47 -0.36 14.25
CA ALA A 173 -4.34 -1.55 14.18
C ALA A 173 -3.97 -2.58 13.09
N MET A 174 -3.36 -2.16 11.99
CA MET A 174 -2.92 -3.07 10.91
C MET A 174 -1.59 -3.77 11.21
N LEU A 175 -0.97 -3.47 12.34
CA LEU A 175 0.27 -4.07 12.81
C LEU A 175 -0.02 -4.76 14.15
N ARG A 176 0.61 -5.92 14.37
CA ARG A 176 0.44 -6.66 15.63
C ARG A 176 0.93 -5.82 16.82
N ALA A 177 0.30 -6.00 17.98
CA ALA A 177 0.81 -5.39 19.21
C ALA A 177 2.15 -6.04 19.59
N PHE A 178 3.05 -5.26 20.21
CA PHE A 178 4.39 -5.75 20.53
C PHE A 178 4.36 -6.96 21.48
N GLU A 179 3.46 -6.93 22.47
CA GLU A 179 3.26 -8.00 23.43
C GLU A 179 2.78 -9.29 22.76
N ASP A 180 1.89 -9.17 21.77
CA ASP A 180 1.33 -10.30 21.03
C ASP A 180 2.42 -10.97 20.18
N ILE A 181 3.32 -10.18 19.58
CA ILE A 181 4.45 -10.70 18.80
C ILE A 181 5.35 -11.56 19.69
N ILE A 182 5.78 -11.05 20.85
CA ILE A 182 6.69 -11.75 21.76
C ILE A 182 6.08 -13.07 22.26
N ARG A 183 4.76 -13.11 22.46
CA ARG A 183 4.05 -14.31 22.91
C ARG A 183 3.88 -15.39 21.84
N THR A 184 4.27 -15.12 20.60
CA THR A 184 4.12 -16.09 19.51
C THR A 184 5.06 -17.29 19.76
N PRO A 185 4.57 -18.54 19.66
CA PRO A 185 5.36 -19.74 19.98
C PRO A 185 6.69 -19.85 19.22
N ASN A 186 6.77 -19.26 18.02
CA ASN A 186 7.94 -19.33 17.13
C ASN A 186 8.74 -18.01 17.07
N PHE A 187 8.56 -17.10 18.04
CA PHE A 187 9.25 -15.82 18.05
C PHE A 187 10.78 -16.01 18.16
N LYS A 188 11.52 -15.51 17.17
CA LYS A 188 13.00 -15.48 17.21
C LYS A 188 13.47 -14.09 17.65
N ALA A 189 14.43 -14.01 18.56
CA ALA A 189 14.99 -12.74 19.01
C ALA A 189 15.56 -11.87 17.85
N SER A 190 16.01 -12.50 16.76
CA SER A 190 16.41 -11.80 15.52
C SER A 190 15.25 -11.08 14.82
N GLN A 191 14.01 -11.58 14.94
CA GLN A 191 12.82 -10.89 14.45
C GLN A 191 12.54 -9.63 15.28
N ALA A 192 12.83 -9.64 16.58
CA ALA A 192 12.71 -8.46 17.46
C ALA A 192 13.53 -7.26 16.94
N TYR A 193 14.74 -7.53 16.44
CA TYR A 193 15.63 -6.50 15.87
C TYR A 193 15.08 -5.94 14.54
N HIS A 194 14.57 -6.79 13.65
CA HIS A 194 13.94 -6.33 12.41
C HIS A 194 12.69 -5.49 12.69
N LEU A 195 11.89 -5.90 13.67
CA LEU A 195 10.71 -5.14 14.10
C LEU A 195 11.12 -3.79 14.70
N SER A 196 12.11 -3.74 15.58
CA SER A 196 12.56 -2.46 16.16
C SER A 196 13.08 -1.49 15.10
N MET A 197 13.73 -2.00 14.04
CA MET A 197 14.11 -1.23 12.85
C MET A 197 12.91 -0.72 12.05
N LEU A 198 11.95 -1.59 11.75
CA LEU A 198 10.72 -1.24 11.00
C LEU A 198 9.87 -0.22 11.76
N TYR A 199 9.80 -0.34 13.08
CA TYR A 199 9.03 0.54 13.95
C TYR A 199 9.79 1.81 14.38
N ARG A 200 11.06 1.98 14.00
CA ARG A 200 11.94 3.09 14.44
C ARG A 200 11.90 3.31 15.96
N GLY A 201 11.85 2.24 16.74
CA GLY A 201 11.73 2.31 18.20
C GLY A 201 10.37 2.78 18.75
N VAL A 202 9.37 3.03 17.89
CA VAL A 202 8.00 3.33 18.34
C VAL A 202 7.27 2.01 18.60
N GLY A 203 7.18 1.62 19.87
CA GLY A 203 6.40 0.45 20.28
C GLY A 203 4.96 0.55 19.79
N ASN A 204 4.40 -0.57 19.30
CA ASN A 204 2.97 -0.70 18.98
C ASN A 204 2.22 -1.40 20.13
N SER A 205 2.65 -1.14 21.36
CA SER A 205 2.05 -1.70 22.56
C SER A 205 0.60 -1.29 22.70
N ARG A 206 -0.22 -2.15 23.30
CA ARG A 206 -1.61 -1.79 23.60
C ARG A 206 -1.65 -0.63 24.60
N VAL A 207 -2.52 0.32 24.34
CA VAL A 207 -2.78 1.49 25.19
C VAL A 207 -4.25 1.54 25.56
N ASP A 208 -4.57 2.23 26.65
CA ASP A 208 -5.95 2.55 27.01
C ASP A 208 -6.59 3.40 25.91
N CYS A 209 -7.82 3.07 25.54
CA CYS A 209 -8.52 3.71 24.42
C CYS A 209 -8.75 5.22 24.61
N THR A 210 -8.76 5.70 25.85
CA THR A 210 -8.88 7.14 26.17
C THR A 210 -7.65 7.95 25.76
N THR A 211 -6.50 7.30 25.61
CA THR A 211 -5.22 7.94 25.26
C THR A 211 -5.08 8.21 23.76
N LEU A 212 -5.90 7.56 22.92
CA LEU A 212 -5.82 7.73 21.48
C LEU A 212 -6.34 9.11 21.05
N PRO A 213 -5.63 9.80 20.14
CA PRO A 213 -6.08 11.09 19.61
C PRO A 213 -7.49 11.00 19.03
N ARG A 214 -8.32 12.00 19.34
CA ARG A 214 -9.67 12.14 18.79
C ARG A 214 -9.69 13.20 17.69
N ILE A 215 -10.60 13.02 16.74
CA ILE A 215 -10.96 14.08 15.82
C ILE A 215 -11.70 15.18 16.59
N ASP A 216 -11.24 16.42 16.45
CA ASP A 216 -11.90 17.59 17.02
C ASP A 216 -13.00 18.07 16.06
N LEU A 217 -14.25 17.67 16.34
CA LEU A 217 -15.41 18.03 15.55
C LEU A 217 -15.91 19.46 15.80
N THR A 218 -15.38 20.18 16.80
CA THR A 218 -15.77 21.57 17.05
C THR A 218 -15.33 22.50 15.90
N LEU A 219 -14.35 22.08 15.11
CA LEU A 219 -13.87 22.76 13.92
C LEU A 219 -14.88 22.75 12.75
N TRP A 220 -15.96 21.97 12.85
CA TRP A 220 -17.08 21.94 11.90
C TRP A 220 -18.30 22.71 12.42
N ARG A 221 -18.19 23.37 13.57
CA ARG A 221 -19.27 24.22 14.07
C ARG A 221 -19.42 25.41 13.13
N ASP A 222 -20.59 25.51 12.50
CA ASP A 222 -20.96 26.70 11.74
C ASP A 222 -20.96 27.92 12.66
N GLN A 223 -20.33 29.00 12.21
CA GLN A 223 -20.44 30.29 12.90
C GLN A 223 -21.89 30.78 12.76
N PRO A 224 -22.53 31.26 13.83
CA PRO A 224 -23.82 31.91 13.71
C PRO A 224 -23.68 33.08 12.73
N GLN A 225 -24.44 33.04 11.64
CA GLN A 225 -24.46 34.13 10.66
C GLN A 225 -24.95 35.40 11.37
N PRO A 226 -24.20 36.53 11.31
CA PRO A 226 -24.76 37.82 11.69
C PRO A 226 -25.98 38.07 10.80
N SER A 227 -27.11 38.49 11.38
CA SER A 227 -28.32 38.86 10.65
C SER A 227 -28.00 40.01 9.69
N THR A 228 -27.64 39.70 8.45
CA THR A 228 -27.33 40.67 7.42
C THR A 228 -28.58 40.91 6.59
N TYR A 229 -29.14 42.10 6.73
CA TYR A 229 -30.19 42.66 5.88
C TYR A 229 -29.71 42.59 4.41
N ARG A 230 -30.47 41.89 3.56
CA ARG A 230 -30.15 41.73 2.13
C ARG A 230 -30.18 43.09 1.43
N GLN A 231 -29.07 43.54 0.86
CA GLN A 231 -29.10 44.52 -0.23
C GLN A 231 -29.26 43.79 -1.59
N PRO A 232 -29.96 44.38 -2.57
CA PRO A 232 -30.22 43.73 -3.86
C PRO A 232 -28.95 43.55 -4.69
N ARG A 233 -28.83 42.38 -5.34
CA ARG A 233 -27.75 42.03 -6.26
C ARG A 233 -27.66 43.01 -7.44
N GLN A 234 -26.50 43.61 -7.67
CA GLN A 234 -26.11 44.07 -9.00
C GLN A 234 -25.53 42.89 -9.79
N GLN A 235 -26.03 42.68 -11.01
CA GLN A 235 -25.59 41.64 -11.93
C GLN A 235 -24.23 42.01 -12.53
N ALA A 236 -23.27 41.09 -12.45
CA ALA A 236 -22.03 41.16 -13.23
C ALA A 236 -22.03 40.02 -14.26
N HIS A 237 -21.92 40.38 -15.54
CA HIS A 237 -21.84 39.47 -16.67
C HIS A 237 -20.50 38.72 -16.67
N ALA A 238 -20.53 37.40 -16.83
CA ALA A 238 -19.34 36.56 -17.00
C ALA A 238 -18.97 36.46 -18.48
N ALA A 239 -17.71 36.76 -18.81
CA ALA A 239 -17.14 36.49 -20.13
C ALA A 239 -16.74 35.00 -20.23
N VAL A 240 -17.16 34.35 -21.32
CA VAL A 240 -16.82 32.97 -21.66
C VAL A 240 -15.46 32.95 -22.35
N GLY A 241 -14.47 32.34 -21.71
CA GLY A 241 -13.17 32.04 -22.32
C GLY A 241 -13.12 30.60 -22.84
N THR A 242 -12.82 30.44 -24.13
CA THR A 242 -12.57 29.13 -24.79
C THR A 242 -11.23 28.53 -24.36
N VAL A 243 -11.25 27.29 -23.87
CA VAL A 243 -10.06 26.49 -23.57
C VAL A 243 -9.69 25.65 -24.79
N GLN A 244 -8.51 25.88 -25.37
CA GLN A 244 -7.92 25.00 -26.39
C GLN A 244 -7.29 23.77 -25.70
N LEU A 245 -7.71 22.57 -26.13
CA LEU A 245 -7.10 21.31 -25.77
C LEU A 245 -5.81 21.09 -26.57
N SER A 246 -4.65 21.16 -25.92
CA SER A 246 -3.39 20.70 -26.51
C SER A 246 -3.23 19.19 -26.31
N ARG A 247 -2.87 18.49 -27.38
CA ARG A 247 -2.56 17.05 -27.37
C ARG A 247 -1.21 16.82 -26.69
N THR A 248 -1.20 16.11 -25.58
CA THR A 248 0.02 15.62 -24.94
C THR A 248 0.53 14.35 -25.63
N PRO A 249 1.87 14.14 -25.73
CA PRO A 249 2.43 12.93 -26.32
C PRO A 249 2.20 11.72 -25.42
N LYS A 250 2.19 10.51 -26.00
CA LYS A 250 1.99 9.22 -25.33
C LYS A 250 2.94 9.05 -24.14
N TYR A 251 2.44 9.39 -22.96
CA TYR A 251 3.06 9.20 -21.66
C TYR A 251 2.85 7.74 -21.22
N ASN A 252 3.92 7.05 -20.83
CA ASN A 252 3.82 5.73 -20.19
C ASN A 252 4.06 5.89 -18.67
N PRO A 253 3.00 6.16 -17.89
CA PRO A 253 3.09 6.47 -16.45
C PRO A 253 3.71 5.35 -15.62
N ILE A 254 3.53 4.10 -16.07
CA ILE A 254 3.93 2.90 -15.34
C ILE A 254 5.46 2.87 -15.11
N ARG A 255 6.24 3.29 -16.11
CA ARG A 255 7.71 3.27 -16.06
C ARG A 255 8.31 4.36 -15.17
N GLN A 256 7.61 5.49 -14.99
CA GLN A 256 8.09 6.61 -14.17
C GLN A 256 7.82 6.40 -12.67
N ILE A 257 6.75 5.67 -12.34
CA ILE A 257 6.40 5.36 -10.95
C ILE A 257 7.37 4.36 -10.35
N TYR A 258 7.80 3.32 -11.10
CA TYR A 258 8.85 2.42 -10.61
C TYR A 258 10.16 3.15 -10.30
N ARG A 259 10.55 4.13 -11.13
CA ARG A 259 11.69 5.01 -10.84
C ARG A 259 11.47 5.83 -9.57
N ASN A 260 10.30 6.45 -9.40
CA ASN A 260 9.98 7.27 -8.24
C ASN A 260 9.83 6.46 -6.93
N PHE A 261 9.37 5.21 -7.01
CA PHE A 261 9.31 4.28 -5.87
C PHE A 261 10.71 3.92 -5.39
N ASN A 262 11.63 3.61 -6.31
CA ASN A 262 13.05 3.38 -5.96
C ASN A 262 13.73 4.64 -5.38
N TYR A 263 13.40 5.85 -5.86
CA TYR A 263 13.91 7.09 -5.27
C TYR A 263 13.37 7.39 -3.87
N ARG A 264 12.12 6.99 -3.54
CA ARG A 264 11.52 7.21 -2.21
C ARG A 264 11.82 6.09 -1.21
N ALA A 265 11.89 4.84 -1.65
CA ALA A 265 12.23 3.69 -0.80
C ALA A 265 13.69 3.73 -0.32
N TYR A 266 14.59 4.36 -1.09
CA TYR A 266 16.00 4.60 -0.73
C TYR A 266 16.33 6.08 -0.53
N GLY A 267 15.38 6.87 0.00
CA GLY A 267 15.51 8.31 0.13
C GLY A 267 16.61 8.76 1.11
N ARG A 268 17.66 9.40 0.58
CA ARG A 268 18.43 10.43 1.29
C ARG A 268 17.47 11.47 1.88
N PRO A 269 17.75 12.00 3.08
CA PRO A 269 16.87 12.96 3.73
C PRO A 269 16.97 14.31 3.03
N SER A 270 15.88 14.77 2.42
CA SER A 270 15.70 16.19 2.08
C SER A 270 14.56 16.75 2.91
N GLN A 271 14.85 17.05 4.17
CA GLN A 271 14.12 18.07 4.90
C GLN A 271 14.99 19.32 4.92
N ARG A 272 14.68 20.30 4.04
CA ARG A 272 15.04 21.69 4.29
C ARG A 272 14.13 22.18 5.41
N TYR A 273 14.55 21.95 6.65
CA TYR A 273 14.11 22.79 7.77
C TYR A 273 15.17 23.89 7.94
N TYR A 274 14.72 25.13 7.84
CA TYR A 274 15.45 26.28 8.37
C TYR A 274 15.60 26.05 9.88
N PHE A 275 16.81 25.70 10.34
CA PHE A 275 17.17 25.78 11.74
C PHE A 275 18.38 26.70 11.90
N ASN A 276 18.13 27.67 12.77
CA ASN A 276 18.98 28.76 13.20
C ASN A 276 20.28 28.21 13.78
N ASN A 277 21.42 28.76 13.36
CA ASN A 277 22.74 28.47 13.92
C ASN A 277 22.75 28.88 15.40
N ASN A 278 22.88 27.91 16.31
CA ASN A 278 23.85 27.97 17.41
C ASN A 278 23.77 26.74 18.32
N ARG A 279 24.95 26.19 18.63
CA ARG A 279 25.31 25.20 19.67
C ARG A 279 25.15 23.71 19.35
N LEU A 280 26.29 23.09 19.02
CA LEU A 280 26.61 21.70 19.36
C LEU A 280 27.93 21.70 20.16
N PRO A 281 28.04 20.94 21.27
CA PRO A 281 29.32 20.40 21.71
C PRO A 281 29.49 18.96 21.20
N ASN A 282 30.70 18.72 20.69
CA ASN A 282 31.34 17.42 20.44
C ASN A 282 31.04 16.37 21.53
N ARG A 283 30.87 15.10 21.13
CA ARG A 283 31.78 13.99 21.53
C ARG A 283 31.34 12.59 21.03
N TYR A 284 32.37 11.82 20.63
CA TYR A 284 32.49 10.36 20.38
C TYR A 284 31.70 9.79 19.17
N GLY A 285 32.28 9.11 18.18
CA GLY A 285 33.55 8.39 18.09
C GLY A 285 33.29 6.90 17.92
N GLY A 286 33.22 6.38 16.69
CA GLY A 286 33.01 4.95 16.43
C GLY A 286 33.07 4.61 14.94
N ARG A 287 34.26 4.19 14.49
CA ARG A 287 34.62 3.76 13.13
C ARG A 287 34.01 2.39 12.84
N TYR A 288 33.58 2.13 11.60
CA TYR A 288 33.86 0.92 10.79
C TYR A 288 33.09 1.05 9.45
N ALA A 289 33.80 1.37 8.36
CA ALA A 289 33.27 1.31 7.00
C ALA A 289 34.38 0.95 6.00
N MET A 290 34.01 0.05 5.08
CA MET A 290 34.59 -0.25 3.76
C MET A 290 35.97 -0.92 3.63
N ARG A 291 35.94 -2.10 3.01
CA ARG A 291 36.73 -2.56 1.83
C ARG A 291 35.91 -3.76 1.28
N TYR A 292 35.44 -3.79 0.03
CA TYR A 292 36.21 -4.11 -1.17
C TYR A 292 35.42 -3.74 -2.44
N PHE A 293 36.08 -3.08 -3.39
CA PHE A 293 35.83 -3.15 -4.84
C PHE A 293 37.14 -2.83 -5.58
N ARG A 294 37.63 -3.80 -6.38
CA ARG A 294 38.62 -3.78 -7.49
C ARG A 294 38.98 -5.25 -7.70
N LYS A 295 38.85 -5.90 -8.85
CA LYS A 295 38.64 -5.52 -10.26
C LYS A 295 37.50 -6.35 -10.84
#